data_AF-H9X464-F1
#
_entry.id   AF-H9X464-F1
#
_cell.length_a   1.000
_cell.length_b   1.000
_cell.length_c   1.000
_cell.angle_alpha   90.00
_cell.angle_beta   90.00
_cell.angle_gamma   90.00
#
_symmetry.space_group_name_H-M   'P 1'
#
loop_
_entity.id
_entity.type
_entity.pdbx_description
1 polymer ?
#
loop_
_entity_poly.entity_id
_entity_poly.type
_entity_poly.pdbx_seq_one_letter_code
_entity_poly.pdbx_strand_id
1 'polypeptide(L)'
;QRCAMMRTKESVNMVEKHAEALFRRSVVHIAADGTITFANDDVLRLTYSSLRRLLLEAVAFGSFLWDVEGYVDSIYTLSDN
;
A
#
# COMPACT_ATOMS: atom_id res chain seq x y z
N GLN A 1 -3.74 -11.62 16.08
CA GLN A 1 -2.52 -11.26 15.31
C GLN A 1 -2.64 -9.80 14.92
N ARG A 2 -1.70 -8.93 15.29
CA ARG A 2 -1.75 -7.50 14.96
C ARG A 2 -0.94 -7.28 13.69
N CYS A 3 -1.56 -6.80 12.62
CA CYS A 3 -0.81 -6.27 11.49
C CYS A 3 0.01 -5.08 12.01
N ALA A 4 1.30 -5.07 11.71
CA ALA A 4 2.15 -3.94 12.04
C ALA A 4 1.70 -2.72 11.23
N MET A 5 1.57 -1.57 11.89
CA MET A 5 1.27 -0.29 11.22
C MET A 5 2.60 0.33 10.80
N MET A 6 2.70 0.80 9.55
CA MET A 6 3.90 1.50 9.06
C MET A 6 4.17 2.74 9.91
N ARG A 7 5.46 2.98 10.22
CA ARG A 7 5.86 4.04 11.15
C ARG A 7 6.12 5.37 10.46
N THR A 8 6.57 5.32 9.21
CA THR A 8 7.12 6.49 8.52
C THR A 8 6.26 6.91 7.33
N LYS A 9 6.26 8.21 7.04
CA LYS A 9 5.56 8.77 5.88
C LYS A 9 6.12 8.23 4.57
N GLU A 10 7.42 7.98 4.55
CA GLU A 10 8.16 7.49 3.39
C GLU A 10 7.71 6.08 3.00
N SER A 11 7.58 5.16 3.96
CA SER A 11 7.11 3.79 3.67
C SER A 11 5.65 3.76 3.24
N VAL A 12 4.79 4.57 3.86
CA VAL A 12 3.39 4.69 3.42
C VAL A 12 3.32 5.19 1.98
N ASN A 13 4.05 6.26 1.65
CA ASN A 13 4.13 6.79 0.29
C ASN A 13 4.76 5.78 -0.70
N MET A 14 5.71 4.94 -0.29
CA MET A 14 6.23 3.85 -1.13
C MET A 14 5.15 2.81 -1.44
N VAL A 15 4.40 2.35 -0.44
CA VAL A 15 3.30 1.39 -0.63
C VAL A 15 2.23 1.97 -1.54
N GLU A 16 1.84 3.22 -1.30
CA GLU A 16 0.85 3.93 -2.13
C GLU A 16 1.30 3.99 -3.60
N LYS A 17 2.54 4.45 -3.87
CA LYS A 17 3.06 4.54 -5.23
C LYS A 17 3.18 3.17 -5.91
N HIS A 18 3.57 2.13 -5.19
CA HIS A 18 3.61 0.78 -5.74
C HIS A 18 2.21 0.23 -6.04
N ALA A 19 1.25 0.46 -5.15
CA ALA A 19 -0.14 0.07 -5.37
C ALA A 19 -0.73 0.83 -6.56
N GLU A 20 -0.50 2.15 -6.67
CA GLU A 20 -0.90 2.96 -7.81
C GLU A 20 -0.26 2.47 -9.12
N ALA A 21 1.00 2.03 -9.11
CA ALA A 21 1.65 1.50 -10.29
C ALA A 21 1.06 0.14 -10.74
N LEU A 22 0.66 -0.72 -9.79
CA LEU A 22 0.12 -2.05 -10.08
C LEU A 22 -1.35 -2.02 -10.48
N PHE A 23 -2.16 -1.25 -9.75
CA PHE A 23 -3.62 -1.23 -9.90
C PHE A 23 -4.13 -0.01 -10.65
N ARG A 24 -3.22 0.92 -11.01
CA ARG A 24 -3.53 2.26 -11.50
C ARG A 24 -4.18 3.11 -10.40
N ARG A 25 -3.99 4.42 -10.48
CA ARG A 25 -4.66 5.35 -9.58
C ARG A 25 -6.14 5.40 -9.93
N SER A 26 -6.99 4.88 -9.06
CA SER A 26 -8.44 5.07 -9.20
C SER A 26 -8.77 6.53 -8.97
N VAL A 27 -9.53 7.13 -9.89
CA VAL A 27 -9.99 8.50 -9.71
C VAL A 27 -11.21 8.43 -8.82
N VAL A 28 -11.01 8.76 -7.54
CA VAL A 28 -12.09 8.84 -6.56
C VAL A 28 -12.84 10.15 -6.77
N HIS A 29 -14.09 10.07 -7.19
CA HIS A 29 -15.00 11.20 -7.30
C HIS A 29 -15.91 11.21 -6.07
N ILE A 30 -15.77 12.24 -5.25
CA ILE A 30 -16.68 12.50 -4.14
C ILE A 30 -17.78 13.42 -4.68
N ALA A 31 -18.99 12.88 -4.81
CA ALA A 31 -20.16 13.66 -5.20
C ALA A 31 -20.55 14.63 -4.07
N ALA A 32 -21.29 15.69 -4.43
CA ALA A 32 -21.65 16.77 -3.50
C ALA A 32 -22.53 16.31 -2.31
N ASP A 33 -23.15 15.14 -2.42
CA ASP A 33 -23.93 14.47 -1.37
C ASP A 33 -23.06 13.58 -0.45
N GLY A 34 -21.74 13.55 -0.67
CA GLY A 34 -20.79 12.71 0.06
C GLY A 34 -20.64 11.30 -0.50
N THR A 35 -21.32 10.96 -1.60
CA THR A 35 -21.19 9.64 -2.24
C THR A 35 -19.82 9.49 -2.88
N ILE A 36 -19.10 8.42 -2.52
CA ILE A 36 -17.80 8.09 -3.11
C ILE A 36 -18.05 7.22 -4.34
N THR A 37 -17.66 7.71 -5.51
CA THR A 37 -17.72 6.98 -6.78
C THR A 37 -16.32 6.81 -7.34
N PHE A 38 -15.99 5.61 -7.81
CA PHE A 38 -14.70 5.33 -8.44
C PHE A 38 -14.88 5.44 -9.95
N ALA A 39 -14.19 6.38 -10.60
CA ALA A 39 -14.14 6.41 -12.06
C ALA A 39 -13.16 5.36 -12.57
N ASN A 40 -13.64 4.54 -13.52
CA ASN A 40 -12.94 3.39 -14.08
C ASN A 40 -12.73 2.26 -13.04
N ASP A 41 -13.84 1.71 -12.53
CA ASP A 41 -13.84 0.52 -11.68
C ASP A 41 -13.51 -0.73 -12.54
N ASP A 42 -12.28 -0.81 -13.02
CA ASP A 42 -11.75 -1.94 -13.76
C ASP A 42 -11.68 -3.13 -12.81
N VAL A 43 -12.61 -4.08 -12.96
CA VAL A 43 -12.64 -5.30 -12.15
C VAL A 43 -11.39 -6.13 -12.40
N LEU A 44 -10.52 -6.21 -11.40
CA LEU A 44 -9.31 -7.04 -11.45
C LEU A 44 -9.68 -8.53 -11.33
N ARG A 45 -9.72 -9.25 -12.45
CA ARG A 45 -9.87 -10.71 -12.46
C ARG A 45 -8.55 -11.39 -12.13
N LEU A 46 -8.45 -11.94 -10.92
CA LEU A 46 -7.33 -12.77 -10.48
C LEU A 46 -7.71 -14.26 -10.44
N THR A 47 -6.75 -15.11 -10.75
CA THR A 47 -6.82 -16.55 -10.43
C THR A 47 -6.39 -16.76 -8.98
N TYR A 48 -6.74 -17.91 -8.39
CA TYR A 48 -6.27 -18.27 -7.05
C TYR A 48 -4.73 -18.24 -6.94
N SER A 49 -4.04 -18.73 -7.97
CA SER A 49 -2.57 -18.70 -8.03
C SER A 49 -1.99 -17.29 -8.07
N SER A 50 -2.60 -16.37 -8.82
CA SER A 50 -2.12 -14.98 -8.89
C SER A 50 -2.42 -14.21 -7.61
N LEU A 51 -3.57 -14.45 -6.97
CA LEU A 51 -3.89 -13.88 -5.66
C LEU A 51 -2.91 -14.38 -4.59
N ARG A 52 -2.63 -15.69 -4.55
CA ARG A 52 -1.65 -16.25 -3.62
C ARG A 52 -0.27 -15.62 -3.81
N ARG A 53 0.17 -15.45 -5.06
CA ARG A 53 1.44 -14.78 -5.38
C ARG A 53 1.43 -13.34 -4.88
N LEU A 54 0.40 -12.57 -5.21
CA LEU A 54 0.26 -11.17 -4.79
C LEU A 54 0.32 -11.03 -3.26
N LEU A 55 -0.34 -11.92 -2.52
CA LEU A 55 -0.29 -11.93 -1.06
C LEU A 55 1.11 -12.26 -0.52
N LEU A 56 1.79 -13.26 -1.09
CA LEU A 56 3.15 -13.61 -0.67
C LEU A 56 4.15 -12.49 -0.95
N GLU A 57 4.02 -11.83 -2.10
CA GLU A 57 4.82 -10.67 -2.47
C GLU A 57 4.56 -9.49 -1.52
N ALA A 58 3.29 -9.20 -1.20
CA ALA A 58 2.93 -8.15 -0.24
C ALA A 58 3.48 -8.43 1.16
N VAL A 59 3.45 -9.69 1.62
CA VAL A 59 4.03 -10.09 2.91
C VAL A 59 5.55 -9.92 2.90
N ALA A 60 6.23 -10.42 1.86
CA ALA A 60 7.69 -10.28 1.75
C ALA A 60 8.12 -8.81 1.68
N PHE A 61 7.42 -8.00 0.87
CA PHE A 61 7.69 -6.57 0.70
C PHE A 61 7.44 -5.80 1.99
N GLY A 62 6.30 -6.04 2.67
CA GLY A 62 5.97 -5.39 3.94
C GLY A 62 6.94 -5.76 5.07
N SER A 63 7.35 -7.03 5.17
CA SER A 63 8.37 -7.46 6.14
C SER A 63 9.73 -6.79 5.87
N PHE A 64 10.13 -6.70 4.60
CA PHE A 64 11.35 -5.98 4.23
C PHE A 64 11.29 -4.50 4.60
N LEU A 65 10.19 -3.81 4.31
CA LEU A 65 10.03 -2.41 4.68
C LEU A 65 10.09 -2.18 6.19
N TRP A 66 9.51 -3.09 6.98
CA TRP A 66 9.58 -3.00 8.45
C TRP A 66 11.01 -3.04 8.98
N ASP A 67 11.84 -3.95 8.44
CA ASP A 67 13.24 -4.07 8.85
C ASP A 67 14.06 -2.85 8.39
N VAL A 68 13.79 -2.35 7.17
CA VAL A 68 14.44 -1.16 6.63
C VAL A 68 14.05 0.10 7.41
N GLU A 69 12.78 0.27 7.78
CA GLU A 69 12.34 1.39 8.64
C GLU A 69 13.12 1.39 9.95
N GLY A 70 13.21 0.24 10.63
CA GLY A 70 13.96 0.14 11.89
C GLY A 70 15.45 0.43 11.72
N TYR A 71 16.06 -0.02 10.62
CA TYR A 71 17.46 0.26 10.33
C TYR A 71 17.70 1.75 10.04
N VAL A 72 16.87 2.36 9.18
CA VAL A 72 17.02 3.77 8.81
C VAL A 72 16.75 4.66 10.02
N ASP A 73 15.72 4.39 10.82
CA ASP A 73 15.40 5.15 12.04
C ASP A 73 16.55 5.11 13.07
N SER A 74 17.32 4.03 13.11
CA SER A 74 18.50 3.92 13.98
C SER A 74 19.67 4.85 13.57
N ILE A 75 19.68 5.34 12.33
CA ILE A 75 20.77 6.16 11.76
C ILE A 75 20.29 7.59 11.48
N TYR A 76 19.04 7.74 11.06
CA TYR A 76 18.40 8.98 10.64
C TYR A 76 17.07 9.13 11.37
N THR A 77 16.83 10.28 12.00
CA THR A 77 15.52 10.58 12.59
C THR A 77 14.50 10.82 11.48
N LEU A 78 13.65 9.83 11.22
CA LEU A 78 12.51 9.95 10.32
C LEU A 78 11.34 10.60 11.07
N SER A 79 10.54 11.41 10.38
CA SER A 79 9.33 11.97 10.98
C SER A 79 8.23 10.92 11.02
N ASP A 80 7.65 10.69 12.20
CA ASP A 80 6.49 9.80 12.37
C ASP A 80 5.30 10.21 11.48
N ASN A 81 4.54 9.20 11.07
CA ASN A 81 3.34 9.33 10.24
C ASN A 81 2.11 9.80 11.01
#